data_AF-A0A2V8BWS7-F1
#
_entry.id   AF-A0A2V8BWS7-F1
#
_cell.length_a   1.000
_cell.length_b   1.000
_cell.length_c   1.000
_cell.angle_alpha   90.00
_cell.angle_beta   90.00
_cell.angle_gamma   90.00
#
_symmetry.space_group_name_H-M   'P 1'
#
loop_
_entity.id
_entity.type
_entity.pdbx_description
1 polymer ?
#
loop_
_entity_poly.entity_id
_entity_poly.type
_entity_poly.pdbx_seq_one_letter_code
_entity_poly.pdbx_strand_id
1 'polypeptide(L)' 'QAPDDQGQIQRWAVEWAAAGQLSGITHDTLKPGDHVIITGNPGRTAEDHRLRMRSILRPKDGFKWSGDFQ' A
#
# COMPACT_ATOMS: atom_id res chain seq x y z
N GLN A 1 5.84 10.16 -1.73
CA GLN A 1 4.98 10.98 -2.60
C GLN A 1 5.33 10.59 -4.02
N ALA A 2 4.39 9.98 -4.76
CA ALA A 2 4.60 9.65 -6.16
C ALA A 2 3.78 10.66 -6.98
N PRO A 3 4.41 11.45 -7.88
CA PRO A 3 3.67 12.28 -8.81
C PRO A 3 2.87 11.39 -9.78
N ASP A 4 1.70 11.86 -10.18
CA ASP A 4 0.98 11.29 -11.32
C ASP A 4 1.62 11.69 -12.67
N ASP A 5 0.98 11.30 -13.77
CA ASP A 5 1.43 11.60 -15.14
C ASP A 5 1.51 13.11 -15.45
N GLN A 6 0.88 13.95 -14.62
CA GLN A 6 0.90 15.41 -14.72
C GLN A 6 1.87 16.07 -13.72
N GLY A 7 2.66 15.26 -12.98
CA GLY A 7 3.60 15.76 -11.98
C GLY A 7 2.97 16.12 -10.64
N GLN A 8 1.66 15.90 -10.46
CA GLN A 8 0.96 16.29 -9.25
C GLN A 8 1.09 15.21 -8.18
N ILE A 9 1.49 15.63 -6.97
CA ILE A 9 1.63 14.73 -5.85
C ILE A 9 0.26 14.26 -5.38
N GLN A 10 0.00 12.96 -5.54
CA GLN A 10 -1.24 12.35 -5.09
C GLN A 10 -1.11 11.76 -3.68
N ARG A 11 -2.15 11.97 -2.87
CA ARG A 11 -2.29 11.31 -1.57
C ARG A 11 -3.30 10.18 -1.69
N TRP A 12 -2.85 8.97 -1.42
CA TRP A 12 -3.68 7.77 -1.46
C TRP A 12 -4.06 7.29 -0.06
N ALA A 13 -5.30 6.86 0.10
CA ALA A 13 -5.74 6.10 1.26
C ALA A 13 -5.76 4.61 0.91
N VAL A 14 -4.81 3.86 1.47
CA VAL A 14 -4.63 2.43 1.21
C VAL A 14 -5.16 1.63 2.38
N GLU A 15 -6.05 0.69 2.10
CA GLU A 15 -6.60 -0.23 3.08
C GLU A 15 -5.91 -1.60 2.99
N TRP A 16 -5.31 -2.03 4.09
CA TRP A 16 -4.66 -3.34 4.23
C TRP A 16 -5.60 -4.39 4.83
N ALA A 17 -5.16 -5.64 4.91
CA ALA A 17 -5.95 -6.76 5.36
C ALA A 17 -6.38 -6.60 6.83
N ALA A 18 -7.40 -7.38 7.22
CA ALA A 18 -7.85 -7.38 8.60
C ALA A 18 -6.71 -7.84 9.54
N ALA A 19 -6.73 -7.39 10.79
CA ALA A 19 -5.65 -7.65 11.74
C ALA A 19 -5.26 -9.14 11.86
N GLY A 20 -6.24 -10.06 11.77
CA GLY A 20 -5.98 -11.51 11.81
C GLY A 20 -5.15 -12.07 10.64
N GLN A 21 -5.02 -11.32 9.54
CA GLN A 21 -4.20 -11.69 8.38
C GLN A 21 -2.80 -11.03 8.39
N LEU A 22 -2.52 -10.17 9.37
CA LEU A 22 -1.27 -9.40 9.46
C LEU A 22 -0.29 -10.00 10.49
N SER A 23 -0.09 -11.32 10.44
CA SER A 23 0.89 -11.98 11.31
C SER A 23 2.32 -11.48 11.02
N GLY A 24 3.08 -11.18 12.07
CA GLY A 24 4.47 -10.71 11.97
C GLY A 24 4.63 -9.23 11.57
N ILE A 25 3.53 -8.49 11.41
CA ILE A 25 3.55 -7.05 11.15
C ILE A 25 3.37 -6.31 12.48
N THR A 26 4.23 -5.33 12.73
CA THR A 26 4.20 -4.49 13.92
C THR A 26 4.18 -3.01 13.52
N HIS A 27 4.00 -2.13 14.50
CA HIS A 27 4.11 -0.69 14.30
C HIS A 27 5.51 -0.24 13.80
N ASP A 28 6.51 -1.12 13.87
CA ASP A 28 7.88 -0.87 13.39
C ASP A 28 8.14 -1.35 11.96
N THR A 29 7.22 -2.14 11.39
CA THR A 29 7.41 -2.71 10.05
C THR A 29 7.52 -1.65 8.96
N LEU A 30 6.70 -0.59 9.02
CA LEU A 30 6.72 0.52 8.06
C LEU A 30 6.85 1.85 8.79
N LYS A 31 7.69 2.74 8.27
CA LYS A 31 7.91 4.08 8.83
C LYS A 31 7.71 5.17 7.76
N PRO A 32 7.39 6.41 8.16
CA PRO A 32 7.41 7.55 7.24
C PRO A 32 8.76 7.63 6.52
N GLY A 33 8.71 7.82 5.20
CA GLY A 33 9.90 7.85 4.34
C GLY A 33 10.24 6.52 3.67
N ASP A 34 9.63 5.41 4.09
CA ASP A 34 9.79 4.14 3.37
C ASP A 34 9.23 4.24 1.94
N HIS A 35 10.08 3.90 0.97
CA HIS A 35 9.65 3.70 -0.41
C HIS A 35 9.07 2.29 -0.51
N VAL A 36 7.77 2.21 -0.81
CA VAL A 36 7.05 0.96 -1.02
C VAL A 36 6.34 0.96 -2.36
N ILE A 37 6.24 -0.23 -2.95
CA ILE A 37 5.46 -0.51 -4.15
C ILE A 37 4.23 -1.29 -3.69
N ILE A 38 3.05 -0.74 -3.96
CA ILE A 38 1.76 -1.32 -3.55
C ILE A 38 0.96 -1.66 -4.80
N THR A 39 0.38 -2.85 -4.83
CA THR A 39 -0.64 -3.21 -5.84
C THR A 39 -1.97 -3.47 -5.15
N GLY A 40 -3.08 -3.23 -5.84
CA GLY A 40 -4.40 -3.38 -5.24
C GLY A 40 -5.56 -3.13 -6.20
N ASN A 41 -6.77 -3.27 -5.67
CA ASN A 41 -8.00 -2.94 -6.37
C ASN A 41 -8.35 -1.47 -6.07
N PRO A 42 -8.47 -0.60 -7.09
CA PRO A 42 -8.83 0.80 -6.86
C PRO A 42 -10.29 0.93 -6.41
N GLY A 43 -10.58 2.02 -5.68
CA GLY A 43 -11.94 2.44 -5.41
C GLY A 43 -12.71 2.74 -6.70
N ARG A 44 -14.03 2.73 -6.62
CA ARG A 44 -14.90 2.99 -7.79
C ARG A 44 -14.81 4.45 -8.28
N THR A 45 -14.54 5.37 -7.37
CA THR A 45 -14.31 6.79 -7.65
C THR A 45 -12.81 7.01 -7.70
N ALA A 46 -12.28 7.40 -8.86
CA ALA A 46 -10.84 7.52 -9.07
C ALA A 46 -10.25 8.69 -8.26
N GLU A 47 -11.02 9.77 -8.15
CA GLU A 47 -10.65 11.03 -7.50
C GLU A 47 -10.45 10.87 -5.98
N ASP A 48 -11.03 9.82 -5.38
CA ASP A 48 -10.86 9.52 -3.96
C ASP A 48 -9.47 8.96 -3.64
N HIS A 49 -8.72 8.49 -4.66
CA HIS A 49 -7.40 7.86 -4.51
C HIS A 49 -7.39 6.78 -3.42
N ARG A 50 -8.42 5.93 -3.43
CA ARG A 50 -8.56 4.79 -2.51
C ARG A 50 -8.11 3.50 -3.17
N LEU A 51 -7.45 2.65 -2.40
CA LEU A 51 -6.96 1.36 -2.87
C LEU A 51 -7.17 0.29 -1.79
N ARG A 52 -7.78 -0.84 -2.17
CA ARG A 52 -7.74 -2.06 -1.37
C ARG A 52 -6.46 -2.83 -1.73
N MET A 53 -5.51 -2.88 -0.83
CA MET A 53 -4.20 -3.46 -1.10
C MET A 53 -4.27 -4.97 -1.31
N ARG A 54 -3.56 -5.46 -2.33
CA ARG A 54 -3.30 -6.88 -2.62
C ARG A 54 -1.89 -7.28 -2.18
N SER A 55 -0.90 -6.42 -2.42
CA SER A 55 0.49 -6.66 -2.01
C SER A 55 1.26 -5.38 -1.72
N ILE A 56 2.34 -5.52 -0.96
CA ILE A 56 3.32 -4.47 -0.67
C ILE A 56 4.74 -5.04 -0.74
N LEU A 57 5.66 -4.25 -1.30
CA LEU A 57 7.10 -4.52 -1.33
C LEU A 57 7.85 -3.25 -0.90
N ARG A 58 8.79 -3.35 0.05
CA ARG A 58 9.79 -2.31 0.35
C ARG A 58 11.12 -2.73 -0.29
N PRO A 59 11.57 -2.09 -1.40
CA PRO A 59 12.77 -2.53 -2.11
C PRO A 59 14.06 -2.44 -1.30
N LYS A 60 14.12 -1.52 -0.33
CA LYS A 60 15.33 -1.27 0.50
C LYS A 60 15.84 -2.53 1.20
N ASP A 61 14.95 -3.39 1.66
CA ASP A 61 15.27 -4.58 2.47
C ASP A 61 14.47 -5.83 2.08
N GLY A 62 13.68 -5.75 1.00
CA GLY A 62 12.91 -6.88 0.48
C GLY A 62 11.72 -7.26 1.36
N PHE A 63 11.33 -6.44 2.35
CA PHE A 63 10.08 -6.67 3.08
C PHE A 63 8.94 -6.79 2.08
N LYS A 64 8.16 -7.87 2.19
CA LYS A 64 7.04 -8.15 1.30
C LYS A 64 5.88 -8.76 2.06
N TRP A 65 4.68 -8.44 1.63
CA TRP A 65 3.46 -9.11 2.05
C TRP A 65 2.51 -9.20 0.87
N SER A 66 1.82 -10.33 0.76
CA SER A 66 0.75 -10.54 -0.21
C SER A 66 -0.40 -11.23 0.50
N GLY A 67 -1.60 -10.67 0.38
CA GLY A 67 -2.80 -11.31 0.92
C GLY A 67 -3.31 -12.37 -0.05
N ASP A 68 -3.77 -13.48 0.49
CA ASP A 68 -4.70 -14.35 -0.23
C ASP A 68 -6.09 -13.75 -0.10
N PHE A 69 -6.66 -13.30 -1.21
CA PHE A 69 -8.05 -12.85 -1.26
C PHE A 69 -8.71 -13.69 -2.34
N GLN A 70 -9.40 -14.74 -1.88
CA GLN A 70 -10.41 -15.46 -2.64
C GLN A 70 -11.63 -14.57 -2.86
#